data_AF-A0A919LM54-F1
#
_entry.id   AF-A0A919LM54-F1
#
_cell.length_a   1.000
_cell.length_b   1.000
_cell.length_c   1.000
_cell.angle_alpha   90.00
_cell.angle_beta   90.00
_cell.angle_gamma   90.00
#
_symmetry.space_group_name_H-M   'P 1'
#
loop_
_entity.id
_entity.type
_entity.pdbx_description
1 polymer ?
#
loop_
_entity_poly.entity_id
_entity_poly.type
_entity_poly.pdbx_seq_one_letter_code
_entity_poly.pdbx_strand_id
1 'polypeptide(L)'
;MQRTAHPPADPGLGVALFKAADIARHVDPALSARYHDRSAGKGTHSNSDLCTLGAVLITRLAVCWRSDTFCELRENDANEITDAEGLQICTSRYKVDKTAMVNVRARRRAHPLKTPTTSWREEEWRSAPSPPYEPGTP
;
A
#
# COMPACT_ATOMS: atom_id res chain seq x y z
N MET A 1 -4.57 -37.59 5.94
CA MET A 1 -5.02 -36.19 6.13
C MET A 1 -4.82 -35.44 4.83
N GLN A 2 -5.87 -35.28 4.03
CA GLN A 2 -5.80 -34.57 2.76
C GLN A 2 -5.85 -33.06 3.04
N ARG A 3 -4.81 -32.32 2.65
CA ARG A 3 -4.85 -30.85 2.65
C ARG A 3 -5.87 -30.44 1.59
N THR A 4 -7.00 -29.89 2.03
CA THR A 4 -7.93 -29.21 1.13
C THR A 4 -7.18 -28.09 0.43
N ALA A 5 -7.10 -28.13 -0.90
CA ALA A 5 -6.51 -27.06 -1.69
C ALA A 5 -7.28 -25.77 -1.41
N HIS A 6 -6.64 -24.81 -0.76
CA HIS A 6 -7.18 -23.47 -0.64
C HIS A 6 -7.27 -22.89 -2.06
N PRO A 7 -8.39 -22.26 -2.45
CA PRO A 7 -8.47 -21.62 -3.75
C PRO A 7 -7.30 -20.64 -3.91
N PRO A 8 -6.68 -20.57 -5.11
CA PRO A 8 -5.60 -19.63 -5.35
C PRO A 8 -6.09 -18.22 -5.05
N ALA A 9 -5.27 -17.45 -4.33
CA ALA A 9 -5.56 -16.03 -4.09
C ALA A 9 -5.72 -15.31 -5.43
N ASP A 10 -6.68 -14.37 -5.49
CA ASP A 10 -6.91 -13.57 -6.69
C ASP A 10 -5.63 -12.82 -7.09
N PRO A 11 -5.07 -13.07 -8.29
CA PRO A 11 -3.82 -12.44 -8.72
C PRO A 11 -3.95 -10.91 -8.91
N GLY A 12 -5.16 -10.40 -9.15
CA GLY A 12 -5.45 -8.97 -9.28
C GLY A 12 -5.53 -8.24 -7.94
N LEU A 13 -5.79 -8.96 -6.83
CA LEU A 13 -6.01 -8.36 -5.52
C LEU A 13 -4.80 -7.58 -5.01
N GLY A 14 -3.59 -8.10 -5.22
CA GLY A 14 -2.36 -7.42 -4.82
C GLY A 14 -2.18 -6.08 -5.52
N VAL A 15 -2.45 -6.02 -6.83
CA VAL A 15 -2.36 -4.80 -7.63
C VAL A 15 -3.45 -3.80 -7.23
N ALA A 16 -4.67 -4.28 -7.00
CA ALA A 16 -5.77 -3.45 -6.52
C ALA A 16 -5.45 -2.83 -5.16
N LEU A 17 -4.94 -3.61 -4.22
CA LEU A 17 -4.55 -3.12 -2.89
C LEU A 17 -3.41 -2.11 -2.95
N PHE A 18 -2.42 -2.34 -3.80
CA PHE A 18 -1.32 -1.39 -3.99
C PHE A 18 -1.83 -0.03 -4.48
N LYS A 19 -2.70 -0.02 -5.49
CA LYS A 19 -3.32 1.20 -6.02
C LYS A 19 -4.25 1.86 -5.01
N ALA A 20 -5.08 1.06 -4.33
CA ALA A 20 -5.99 1.55 -3.30
C ALA A 20 -5.23 2.21 -2.14
N ALA A 21 -4.12 1.62 -1.71
CA ALA A 21 -3.27 2.21 -0.67
C ALA A 21 -2.62 3.54 -1.10
N ASP A 22 -2.19 3.65 -2.36
CA ASP A 22 -1.63 4.89 -2.89
C ASP A 22 -2.67 6.02 -2.99
N ILE A 23 -3.92 5.69 -3.31
CA ILE A 23 -5.03 6.66 -3.28
C ILE A 23 -5.39 7.01 -1.83
N ALA A 24 -5.58 5.99 -0.98
CA ALA A 24 -6.09 6.15 0.38
C ALA A 24 -5.16 7.00 1.27
N ARG A 25 -3.83 6.91 1.12
CA ARG A 25 -2.87 7.71 1.93
C ARG A 25 -2.98 9.22 1.74
N HIS A 26 -3.69 9.68 0.72
CA HIS A 26 -3.94 11.10 0.48
C HIS A 26 -5.15 11.64 1.22
N VAL A 27 -6.03 10.76 1.70
CA VAL A 27 -7.29 11.12 2.36
C VAL A 27 -7.35 10.58 3.79
N ASP A 28 -6.81 9.38 4.04
CA ASP A 28 -6.75 8.75 5.37
C ASP A 28 -5.53 9.25 6.17
N PRO A 29 -5.73 10.03 7.25
CA PRO A 29 -4.65 10.59 8.04
C PRO A 29 -3.78 9.53 8.72
N ALA A 30 -4.34 8.37 9.08
CA ALA A 30 -3.59 7.31 9.74
C ALA A 30 -2.67 6.60 8.74
N LEU A 31 -3.12 6.38 7.49
CA LEU A 31 -2.24 5.88 6.43
C LEU A 31 -1.19 6.92 6.04
N SER A 32 -1.58 8.20 5.99
CA SER A 32 -0.68 9.31 5.67
C SER A 32 0.44 9.46 6.72
N ALA A 33 0.10 9.38 8.01
CA ALA A 33 1.07 9.38 9.12
C ALA A 33 2.09 8.23 8.98
N ARG A 34 1.60 6.99 8.82
CA ARG A 34 2.46 5.80 8.67
C ARG A 34 3.37 5.90 7.45
N TYR A 35 2.86 6.45 6.35
CA TYR A 35 3.65 6.69 5.15
C TYR A 35 4.71 7.76 5.37
N HIS A 36 4.35 8.85 6.04
CA HIS A 36 5.23 9.94 6.38
C HIS A 36 6.36 9.44 7.30
N ASP A 37 6.06 8.74 8.39
CA ASP A 37 7.08 8.21 9.32
C ASP A 37 8.07 7.26 8.63
N ARG A 38 7.58 6.48 7.65
CA ARG A 38 8.41 5.55 6.90
C ARG A 38 9.25 6.22 5.82
N SER A 39 8.72 7.28 5.21
CA SER A 39 9.37 8.05 4.14
C SER A 39 10.30 9.15 4.67
N ALA A 40 9.94 9.75 5.80
CA ALA A 40 10.70 10.78 6.50
C ALA A 40 11.99 10.16 7.02
N GLY A 41 13.12 10.67 6.55
CA GLY A 41 14.46 10.13 6.84
C GLY A 41 15.04 9.23 5.75
N LYS A 42 14.22 8.56 4.92
CA LYS A 42 14.72 7.76 3.78
C LYS A 42 14.81 8.54 2.48
N GLY A 43 14.12 9.67 2.37
CA GLY A 43 14.12 10.55 1.20
C GLY A 43 13.73 9.86 -0.10
N THR A 44 13.01 8.75 -0.03
CA THR A 44 12.52 8.00 -1.20
C THR A 44 11.21 7.31 -0.84
N HIS A 45 10.20 7.47 -1.70
CA HIS A 45 9.01 6.64 -1.72
C HIS A 45 9.40 5.24 -2.19
N SER A 46 9.54 4.28 -1.27
CA SER A 46 9.84 2.91 -1.67
C SER A 46 8.53 2.15 -1.91
N ASN A 47 8.45 1.32 -2.95
CA ASN A 47 7.26 0.48 -3.19
C ASN A 47 6.92 -0.39 -1.96
N SER A 48 7.94 -0.78 -1.18
CA SER A 48 7.78 -1.48 0.10
C SER A 48 6.95 -0.70 1.14
N ASP A 49 6.99 0.63 1.09
CA ASP A 49 6.25 1.48 2.03
C ASP A 49 4.76 1.40 1.70
N LEU A 50 4.41 1.49 0.41
CA LEU A 50 3.04 1.30 -0.08
C LEU A 50 2.53 -0.13 0.13
N CYS A 51 3.36 -1.16 -0.07
CA CYS A 51 2.96 -2.54 0.26
C CYS A 51 2.62 -2.70 1.75
N THR A 52 3.35 -2.01 2.63
CA THR A 52 3.03 -2.02 4.06
C THR A 52 1.68 -1.33 4.34
N LEU A 53 1.38 -0.21 3.66
CA LEU A 53 0.08 0.44 3.76
C LEU A 53 -1.05 -0.46 3.25
N GLY A 54 -0.83 -1.18 2.15
CA GLY A 54 -1.80 -2.15 1.61
C GLY A 54 -2.17 -3.24 2.63
N ALA A 55 -1.19 -3.75 3.38
CA ALA A 55 -1.43 -4.71 4.46
C ALA A 55 -2.27 -4.12 5.60
N VAL A 56 -2.05 -2.85 5.96
CA VAL A 56 -2.87 -2.15 6.96
C VAL A 56 -4.29 -1.94 6.44
N LEU A 57 -4.43 -1.52 5.19
CA LEU A 57 -5.72 -1.27 4.54
C LEU A 57 -6.58 -2.54 4.49
N ILE A 58 -6.02 -3.67 4.00
CA ILE A 58 -6.79 -4.92 3.93
C ILE A 58 -7.20 -5.44 5.31
N THR A 59 -6.38 -5.21 6.34
CA THR A 59 -6.71 -5.58 7.72
C THR A 59 -7.89 -4.76 8.23
N ARG A 60 -7.91 -3.45 7.96
CA ARG A 60 -9.05 -2.58 8.31
C ARG A 60 -10.33 -3.02 7.60
N LEU A 61 -10.26 -3.23 6.28
CA LEU A 61 -11.39 -3.73 5.49
C LEU A 61 -11.91 -5.05 6.03
N ALA A 62 -11.03 -5.99 6.39
CA ALA A 62 -11.42 -7.28 6.95
C ALA A 62 -12.09 -7.16 8.33
N VAL A 63 -11.64 -6.22 9.18
CA VAL A 63 -12.28 -5.95 10.48
C VAL A 63 -13.69 -5.38 10.27
N CYS A 64 -13.83 -4.35 9.44
CA CYS A 64 -15.13 -3.73 9.15
C CYS A 64 -16.10 -4.75 8.53
N TRP A 65 -15.61 -5.57 7.60
CA TRP A 65 -16.43 -6.60 6.97
C TRP A 65 -16.89 -7.68 7.96
N ARG A 66 -16.02 -8.14 8.87
CA ARG A 66 -16.40 -9.11 9.91
C ARG A 66 -17.41 -8.54 10.91
N SER A 67 -17.37 -7.24 11.14
CA SER A 67 -18.27 -6.53 12.05
C SER A 67 -19.57 -6.06 11.36
N ASP A 68 -19.72 -6.29 10.05
CA ASP A 68 -20.81 -5.77 9.22
C ASP A 68 -20.98 -4.24 9.31
N THR A 69 -19.86 -3.53 9.43
CA THR A 69 -19.82 -2.07 9.52
C THR A 69 -19.18 -1.45 8.29
N PHE A 70 -19.59 -0.24 7.94
CA PHE A 70 -18.90 0.55 6.90
C PHE A 70 -17.50 0.95 7.36
N CYS A 71 -16.58 1.06 6.40
CA CYS A 71 -15.25 1.57 6.66
C CYS A 71 -15.30 3.10 6.75
N GLU A 72 -15.10 3.64 7.95
CA GLU A 72 -15.06 5.08 8.18
C GLU A 72 -13.61 5.58 8.17
N LEU A 73 -13.41 6.80 7.68
CA LEU A 73 -12.13 7.49 7.83
C LEU A 73 -11.95 7.92 9.29
N ARG A 74 -10.75 7.68 9.83
CA ARG A 74 -10.44 8.01 11.22
C ARG A 74 -9.12 8.75 11.36
N GLU A 75 -9.15 9.86 12.08
CA GLU A 75 -7.95 10.56 12.54
C GLU A 75 -7.43 9.82 13.78
N ASN A 76 -6.42 8.95 13.63
CA ASN A 76 -5.80 8.16 14.70
C ASN A 76 -6.74 7.20 15.47
N ASP A 77 -7.63 6.51 14.75
CA ASP A 77 -8.53 5.45 15.27
C ASP A 77 -9.59 5.94 16.29
N ALA A 78 -9.63 7.24 16.63
CA ALA A 78 -10.50 7.77 17.68
C ALA A 78 -11.63 8.69 17.18
N ASN A 79 -11.45 9.39 16.06
CA ASN A 79 -12.45 10.35 15.57
C ASN A 79 -12.81 10.05 14.11
N GLU A 80 -14.10 9.86 13.83
CA GLU A 80 -14.64 9.79 12.47
C GLU A 80 -14.47 11.16 11.80
N ILE A 81 -13.99 11.14 10.56
CA ILE A 81 -13.77 12.36 9.78
C ILE A 81 -14.38 12.21 8.40
N THR A 82 -14.71 13.33 7.79
CA THR A 82 -15.12 13.39 6.39
C THR A 82 -13.91 13.32 5.45
N ASP A 83 -14.13 12.94 4.20
CA ASP A 83 -13.09 12.93 3.16
C ASP A 83 -12.40 14.30 3.01
N ALA A 84 -13.16 15.38 3.12
CA ALA A 84 -12.64 16.75 2.98
C ALA A 84 -11.69 17.11 4.14
N GLU A 85 -12.07 16.75 5.38
CA GLU A 85 -11.22 16.93 6.56
C GLU A 85 -9.98 16.05 6.48
N GLY A 86 -10.14 14.79 6.06
CA GLY A 86 -9.04 13.86 5.84
C GLY A 86 -8.01 14.40 4.85
N LEU A 87 -8.47 14.90 3.70
CA LEU A 87 -7.61 15.53 2.69
C LEU A 87 -6.89 16.77 3.24
N GLN A 88 -7.59 17.60 4.01
CA GLN A 88 -7.02 18.80 4.62
C GLN A 88 -5.94 18.44 5.65
N ILE A 89 -6.18 17.45 6.50
CA ILE A 89 -5.21 16.94 7.48
C ILE A 89 -4.00 16.37 6.75
N CYS A 90 -4.20 15.53 5.73
CA CYS A 90 -3.13 14.92 4.97
C CYS A 90 -2.23 15.98 4.29
N THR A 91 -2.85 16.98 3.68
CA THR A 91 -2.12 18.04 2.97
C THR A 91 -1.37 18.98 3.92
N SER A 92 -1.93 19.25 5.11
CA SER A 92 -1.34 20.18 6.07
C SER A 92 -0.27 19.54 6.96
N ARG A 93 -0.50 18.33 7.48
CA ARG A 93 0.35 17.70 8.51
C ARG A 93 1.39 16.74 7.94
N TYR A 94 1.10 16.04 6.84
CA TYR A 94 1.93 14.97 6.30
C TYR A 94 2.56 15.33 4.96
N LYS A 95 2.99 16.59 4.82
CA LYS A 95 3.62 17.10 3.60
C LYS A 95 5.01 16.51 3.43
N VAL A 96 5.18 15.65 2.44
CA VAL A 96 6.50 15.15 2.06
C VAL A 96 7.23 16.21 1.25
N ASP A 97 8.39 16.65 1.73
CA ASP A 97 9.23 17.61 1.02
C ASP A 97 9.85 16.98 -0.25
N LYS A 98 9.39 17.48 -1.41
CA LYS A 98 9.86 17.06 -2.73
C LYS A 98 11.34 17.43 -2.95
N THR A 99 11.84 18.47 -2.30
CA THR A 99 13.23 18.92 -2.50
C THR A 99 14.21 17.99 -1.78
N ALA A 100 13.89 17.56 -0.55
CA ALA A 100 14.61 16.50 0.15
C ALA A 100 14.69 15.20 -0.67
N MET A 101 13.60 14.84 -1.38
CA MET A 101 13.55 13.66 -2.26
C MET A 101 14.52 13.76 -3.45
N VAL A 102 14.61 14.92 -4.11
CA VAL A 102 15.53 15.13 -5.23
C VAL A 102 16.98 14.97 -4.77
N ASN A 103 17.33 15.55 -3.62
CA ASN A 103 18.69 15.49 -3.07
C ASN A 103 19.10 14.06 -2.70
N VAL A 104 18.19 13.28 -2.10
CA VAL A 104 18.49 11.87 -1.78
C VAL A 104 18.59 11.00 -3.02
N ARG A 105 17.76 11.22 -4.04
CA ARG A 105 17.88 10.53 -5.34
C ARG A 105 19.21 10.86 -6.02
N ALA A 106 19.64 12.11 -5.98
CA ALA A 106 20.93 12.54 -6.53
C ALA A 106 22.09 11.85 -5.80
N ARG A 107 22.05 11.80 -4.46
CA ARG A 107 23.04 11.09 -3.64
C ARG A 107 23.11 9.59 -3.95
N ARG A 108 21.96 8.91 -4.12
CA ARG A 108 21.94 7.48 -4.50
C ARG A 108 22.49 7.24 -5.90
N ARG A 109 22.22 8.12 -6.86
CA ARG A 109 22.83 8.03 -8.21
C ARG A 109 24.35 8.19 -8.15
N ALA A 110 24.84 9.06 -7.27
CA ALA A 110 26.26 9.25 -7.07
C ALA A 110 26.92 8.07 -6.33
N HIS A 111 26.18 7.34 -5.49
CA HIS A 111 26.68 6.19 -4.71
C HIS A 111 25.76 4.97 -4.93
N PRO A 112 25.82 4.34 -6.12
CA PRO A 112 25.01 3.17 -6.41
C PRO A 112 25.41 2.01 -5.47
N LEU A 113 24.42 1.45 -4.79
CA LEU A 113 24.59 0.20 -4.04
C LEU A 113 24.99 -0.89 -5.03
N LYS A 114 25.97 -1.74 -4.65
CA LYS A 114 26.36 -2.91 -5.42
C LYS A 114 25.12 -3.78 -5.67
N THR A 115 25.01 -4.32 -6.89
CA THR A 115 23.86 -5.02 -7.46
C THR A 115 23.08 -5.87 -6.44
N PRO A 116 21.76 -5.64 -6.27
CA PRO A 116 20.98 -6.40 -5.32
C PRO A 116 20.63 -7.77 -5.89
N THR A 117 20.69 -8.79 -5.03
CA THR A 117 20.36 -10.22 -5.26
C THR A 117 18.88 -10.49 -5.59
N THR A 118 18.10 -9.46 -5.94
CA THR A 118 16.63 -9.49 -6.03
C THR A 118 16.10 -9.87 -7.40
N SER A 119 16.93 -9.97 -8.44
CA SER A 119 16.47 -10.31 -9.80
C SER A 119 15.73 -11.66 -9.84
N TRP A 120 16.14 -12.61 -9.00
CA TRP A 120 15.49 -13.91 -8.86
C TRP A 120 14.04 -13.85 -8.37
N ARG A 121 13.68 -12.84 -7.55
CA ARG A 121 12.34 -12.77 -6.93
C ARG A 121 11.32 -12.05 -7.81
N GLU A 122 11.76 -11.17 -8.71
CA GLU A 122 10.88 -10.44 -9.63
C GLU A 122 10.37 -11.33 -10.78
N GLU A 123 11.14 -12.34 -11.20
CA GLU A 123 10.70 -13.34 -12.17
C GLU A 123 9.57 -14.22 -11.62
N GLU A 124 9.65 -14.60 -10.34
CA GLU A 124 8.64 -15.42 -9.65
C GLU A 124 7.26 -14.76 -9.62
N TRP A 125 7.20 -13.43 -9.41
CA TRP A 125 5.94 -12.69 -9.42
C TRP A 125 5.36 -12.48 -10.83
N ARG A 126 6.21 -12.40 -11.87
CA ARG A 126 5.76 -12.30 -13.27
C ARG A 126 5.30 -13.62 -13.85
N SER A 127 5.90 -14.73 -13.40
CA SER A 127 5.62 -16.07 -13.92
C SER A 127 4.47 -16.78 -13.21
N ALA A 128 3.79 -16.13 -12.27
CA ALA A 128 2.57 -16.69 -11.67
C ALA A 128 1.48 -16.82 -12.76
N PRO A 129 1.09 -18.05 -13.15
CA PRO A 129 0.07 -18.23 -14.17
C PRO A 129 -1.26 -17.70 -13.64
N SER A 130 -1.89 -16.78 -14.37
CA SER A 130 -3.30 -16.47 -14.15
C SER A 130 -4.12 -17.72 -14.53
N PRO A 131 -4.97 -18.26 -13.65
CA PRO A 131 -5.90 -19.30 -14.07
C PRO A 131 -6.80 -18.74 -15.19
N PRO A 132 -7.11 -19.52 -16.24
CA PRO A 132 -8.01 -19.07 -17.28
C PRO A 132 -9.36 -18.68 -16.67
N TYR A 133 -9.80 -17.46 -16.96
CA TYR A 133 -11.14 -17.00 -16.64
C TYR A 133 -12.13 -17.77 -17.51
N GLU A 134 -12.86 -18.72 -16.92
CA GLU A 134 -14.02 -19.32 -17.58
C GLU A 134 -15.26 -18.48 -17.25
N PRO A 135 -15.86 -17.76 -18.23
CA PRO A 135 -17.12 -17.09 -18.01
C PRO A 135 -18.20 -18.14 -17.75
N GLY A 136 -18.75 -18.15 -16.54
CA GLY A 136 -19.93 -18.96 -16.22
C GLY A 136 -21.07 -18.57 -17.15
N THR A 137 -21.50 -19.51 -17.99
CA THR A 137 -22.73 -19.42 -18.77
C THR A 137 -23.95 -19.38 -17.84
N PRO A 138 -24.98 -18.57 -18.16
CA PRO A 138 -26.20 -18.45 -17.36
C PRO A 138 -27.02 -19.73 -17.30
#